data_AF-O18225-F1
#
_entry.id   AF-O18225-F1
#
_cell.length_a   1.000
_cell.length_b   1.000
_cell.length_c   1.000
_cell.angle_alpha   90.00
_cell.angle_beta   90.00
_cell.angle_gamma   90.00
#
_symmetry.space_group_name_H-M   'P 1'
#
loop_
_entity.id
_entity.type
_entity.pdbx_description
1 polymer ?
#
loop_
_entity_poly.entity_id
_entity_poly.type
_entity_poly.pdbx_seq_one_letter_code
_entity_poly.pdbx_strand_id
1 'polypeptide(L)'
;MFAVLIFTSTLFIISGSTLKCYEGSRGIVKGKDLSNFVQNQCDDNMTYCFESYNSNLTEVTASCQSMGTDTKLLEVCKMDGKCKERSDIDVTVCCCTSDLCNLQDDLKPTPETPEVDGSTDFEQNSTEILVTSSESEIKDKFVELNETMGLEAELNSTIGGL
;
A
#
# COMPACT_ATOMS: atom_id res chain seq x y z
N MET A 1 60.49 9.90 13.33
CA MET A 1 59.33 10.68 13.82
C MET A 1 58.07 9.98 13.31
N PHE A 2 57.36 9.27 14.19
CA PHE A 2 56.18 8.49 13.80
C PHE A 2 54.97 9.42 13.67
N ALA A 3 54.51 9.61 12.43
CA ALA A 3 53.28 10.32 12.13
C ALA A 3 52.09 9.44 12.52
N VAL A 4 51.46 9.76 13.65
CA VAL A 4 50.20 9.18 14.09
C VAL A 4 49.08 9.81 13.25
N LEU A 5 48.68 9.15 12.16
CA LEU A 5 47.50 9.51 11.38
C LEU A 5 46.25 8.97 12.09
N ILE A 6 45.64 9.83 12.90
CA ILE A 6 44.30 9.59 13.48
C ILE A 6 43.29 9.80 12.35
N PHE A 7 42.80 8.70 11.77
CA PHE A 7 41.70 8.66 10.82
C PHE A 7 40.37 8.86 11.56
N THR A 8 40.14 10.05 12.11
CA THR A 8 38.83 10.50 12.59
C THR A 8 38.17 11.27 11.46
N SER A 9 37.44 10.58 10.58
CA SER A 9 36.59 11.29 9.62
C SER A 9 35.36 10.45 9.24
N THR A 10 34.22 10.93 9.73
CA THR A 10 32.90 10.86 9.12
C THR A 10 32.22 9.49 8.97
N LEU A 11 31.62 9.05 10.08
CA LEU A 11 30.42 8.21 10.06
C LEU A 11 29.26 9.06 9.52
N PHE A 12 29.14 9.18 8.19
CA PHE A 12 27.92 9.67 7.55
C PHE A 12 26.87 8.58 7.69
N ILE A 13 26.00 8.71 8.69
CA ILE A 13 24.75 7.94 8.72
C ILE A 13 23.92 8.50 7.57
N ILE A 14 23.90 7.78 6.45
CA ILE A 14 22.94 8.01 5.38
C ILE A 14 21.60 7.62 5.99
N SER A 15 20.87 8.58 6.54
CA SER A 15 19.44 8.43 6.80
C SER A 15 18.76 8.34 5.45
N GLY A 16 18.67 7.13 4.90
CA GLY A 16 17.81 6.86 3.75
C GLY A 16 16.39 7.17 4.18
N SER A 17 15.81 8.24 3.64
CA SER A 17 14.38 8.49 3.78
C SER A 17 13.67 7.34 3.09
N THR A 18 12.92 6.54 3.85
CA THR A 18 12.07 5.53 3.24
C THR A 18 10.85 6.21 2.61
N LEU A 19 10.36 5.62 1.52
CA LEU A 19 9.20 6.10 0.76
C LEU A 19 7.96 6.12 1.66
N LYS A 20 7.09 7.12 1.50
CA LYS A 20 5.75 7.12 2.13
C LYS A 20 4.70 6.79 1.10
N CYS A 21 3.76 5.91 1.42
CA CYS A 21 2.61 5.60 0.57
C CYS A 21 1.31 5.69 1.38
N TYR A 22 0.19 5.79 0.69
CA TYR A 22 -1.08 5.42 1.32
C TYR A 22 -1.17 3.91 1.45
N GLU A 23 -1.67 3.46 2.59
CA GLU A 23 -1.97 2.06 2.86
C GLU A 23 -3.42 1.92 3.33
N GLY A 24 -4.13 0.95 2.77
CA GLY A 24 -5.50 0.64 3.16
C GLY A 24 -6.37 0.24 1.98
N SER A 25 -7.66 0.28 2.21
CA SER A 25 -8.67 -0.13 1.24
C SER A 25 -9.95 0.69 1.36
N ARG A 26 -10.74 0.67 0.30
CA ARG A 26 -12.13 1.09 0.24
C ARG A 26 -12.95 -0.07 -0.31
N GLY A 27 -14.13 -0.29 0.24
CA GLY A 27 -15.03 -1.36 -0.20
C GLY A 27 -16.40 -1.28 0.44
N ILE A 28 -17.36 -2.00 -0.13
CA ILE A 28 -18.70 -2.16 0.44
C ILE A 28 -18.68 -3.35 1.40
N VAL A 29 -18.79 -3.10 2.71
CA VAL A 29 -18.84 -4.12 3.75
C VAL A 29 -20.18 -4.02 4.47
N LYS A 30 -20.97 -5.11 4.45
CA LYS A 30 -22.32 -5.15 5.05
C LYS A 30 -23.24 -4.00 4.55
N GLY A 31 -23.13 -3.67 3.26
CA GLY A 31 -23.91 -2.62 2.60
C GLY A 31 -23.47 -1.19 2.93
N LYS A 32 -22.36 -1.00 3.65
CA LYS A 32 -21.78 0.31 3.95
C LYS A 32 -20.50 0.49 3.15
N ASP A 33 -20.35 1.66 2.53
CA ASP A 33 -19.09 2.10 1.93
C ASP A 33 -18.12 2.48 3.06
N LEU A 34 -17.03 1.74 3.17
CA LEU A 34 -16.00 1.93 4.19
C LEU A 34 -14.66 2.20 3.51
N SER A 35 -13.87 3.08 4.11
CA SER A 35 -12.49 3.35 3.71
C SER A 35 -11.60 3.50 4.94
N ASN A 36 -10.37 2.98 4.88
CA ASN A 36 -9.41 3.00 5.99
C ASN A 36 -8.00 3.44 5.57
N PHE A 37 -7.88 4.28 4.54
CA PHE A 37 -6.57 4.74 4.09
C PHE A 37 -5.84 5.52 5.18
N VAL A 38 -4.56 5.20 5.36
CA VAL A 38 -3.63 5.90 6.25
C VAL A 38 -2.33 6.18 5.52
N GLN A 39 -1.57 7.18 5.97
CA GLN A 39 -0.20 7.38 5.47
C GLN A 39 0.72 6.40 6.20
N ASN A 40 1.41 5.54 5.45
CA ASN A 40 2.39 4.62 6.01
C ASN A 40 3.80 4.93 5.50
N GLN A 41 4.77 4.75 6.39
CA GLN A 41 6.18 4.79 6.04
C GLN A 41 6.60 3.39 5.61
N CYS A 42 7.02 3.25 4.35
CA CYS A 42 7.40 1.96 3.79
C CYS A 42 8.73 1.45 4.38
N ASP A 43 8.92 0.13 4.38
CA ASP A 43 10.19 -0.50 4.77
C ASP A 43 11.31 -0.19 3.75
N ASP A 44 12.57 -0.37 4.15
CA ASP A 44 13.77 -0.04 3.34
C ASP A 44 13.80 -0.66 1.93
N ASN A 45 13.11 -1.78 1.71
CA ASN A 45 13.05 -2.49 0.41
C ASN A 45 11.80 -2.17 -0.42
N MET A 46 10.86 -1.42 0.14
CA MET A 46 9.57 -1.09 -0.47
C MET A 46 9.69 0.26 -1.19
N THR A 47 10.14 0.22 -2.44
CA THR A 47 10.48 1.41 -3.23
C THR A 47 9.37 1.87 -4.17
N TYR A 48 8.19 1.25 -4.09
CA TYR A 48 7.03 1.57 -4.91
C TYR A 48 5.77 1.71 -4.07
N CYS A 49 4.93 2.64 -4.49
CA CYS A 49 3.54 2.73 -4.05
C CYS A 49 2.64 2.14 -5.15
N PHE A 50 1.75 1.24 -4.77
CA PHE A 50 0.73 0.69 -5.67
C PHE A 50 -0.65 1.16 -5.26
N GLU A 51 -1.50 1.37 -6.26
CA GLU A 51 -2.93 1.48 -6.10
C GLU A 51 -3.63 0.52 -7.07
N SER A 52 -4.77 -0.01 -6.64
CA SER A 52 -5.69 -0.70 -7.54
C SER A 52 -7.11 -0.23 -7.31
N TYR A 53 -7.89 -0.13 -8.37
CA TYR A 53 -9.28 0.32 -8.27
C TYR A 53 -10.13 -0.26 -9.39
N ASN A 54 -11.43 -0.39 -9.15
CA ASN A 54 -12.40 -0.69 -10.19
C ASN A 54 -12.92 0.58 -10.89
N SER A 55 -13.57 0.44 -12.04
CA SER A 55 -14.06 1.58 -12.84
C SER A 55 -14.91 2.61 -12.06
N ASN A 56 -15.66 2.16 -11.05
CA ASN A 56 -16.55 3.01 -10.24
C ASN A 56 -15.92 3.48 -8.91
N LEU A 57 -14.66 3.13 -8.64
CA LEU A 57 -13.95 3.46 -7.39
C LEU A 57 -14.64 2.97 -6.10
N THR A 58 -15.49 1.96 -6.21
CA THR A 58 -16.17 1.33 -5.06
C THR A 58 -15.25 0.37 -4.34
N GLU A 59 -14.29 -0.21 -5.05
CA GLU A 59 -13.22 -1.02 -4.50
C GLU A 59 -11.90 -0.37 -4.87
N VAL A 60 -11.14 0.03 -3.86
CA VAL A 60 -9.83 0.67 -4.03
C VAL A 60 -8.87 0.08 -3.01
N THR A 61 -7.64 -0.20 -3.39
CA THR A 61 -6.58 -0.57 -2.46
C THR A 61 -5.34 0.24 -2.72
N ALA A 62 -4.55 0.49 -1.69
CA ALA A 62 -3.29 1.22 -1.76
C ALA A 62 -2.29 0.57 -0.81
N SER A 63 -1.03 0.43 -1.21
CA SER A 63 0.02 -0.15 -0.36
C SER A 63 1.45 0.21 -0.78
N CYS A 64 2.37 0.06 0.18
CA CYS A 64 3.82 -0.03 -0.07
C CYS A 64 4.16 -1.40 -0.66
N GLN A 65 5.03 -1.46 -1.68
CA GLN A 65 5.43 -2.72 -2.31
C GLN A 65 6.92 -2.73 -2.69
N SER A 66 7.52 -3.93 -2.63
CA SER A 66 8.90 -4.19 -3.06
C SER A 66 8.91 -4.91 -4.41
N MET A 67 10.04 -4.84 -5.12
CA MET A 67 10.29 -5.55 -6.38
C MET A 67 10.25 -7.10 -6.25
N GLY A 68 10.06 -7.63 -5.05
CA GLY A 68 10.32 -9.02 -4.72
C GLY A 68 9.19 -10.01 -5.01
N THR A 69 7.94 -9.57 -5.24
CA THR A 69 6.80 -10.49 -5.02
C THR A 69 5.83 -10.77 -6.16
N ASP A 70 5.88 -10.11 -7.32
CA ASP A 70 5.26 -10.65 -8.56
C ASP A 70 5.84 -9.95 -9.80
N THR A 71 6.35 -10.73 -10.76
CA THR A 71 6.88 -10.21 -12.03
C THR A 71 5.85 -9.37 -12.78
N LYS A 72 4.56 -9.70 -12.68
CA LYS A 72 3.46 -9.01 -13.35
C LYS A 72 3.20 -7.62 -12.75
N LEU A 73 3.30 -7.47 -11.43
CA LEU A 73 3.18 -6.17 -10.78
C LEU A 73 4.39 -5.29 -11.11
N LEU A 74 5.58 -5.90 -11.19
CA LEU A 74 6.79 -5.23 -11.61
C LEU A 74 6.69 -4.68 -13.05
N GLU A 75 6.00 -5.37 -13.95
CA GLU A 75 5.76 -4.86 -15.30
C GLU A 75 4.97 -3.55 -15.28
N VAL A 76 3.97 -3.41 -14.40
CA VAL A 76 3.15 -2.19 -14.31
C VAL A 76 4.00 -0.94 -14.08
N CYS A 77 4.95 -1.01 -13.14
CA CYS A 77 5.87 0.10 -12.87
C CYS A 77 6.82 0.43 -14.03
N LYS A 78 7.03 -0.50 -14.97
CA LYS A 78 7.92 -0.35 -16.13
C LYS A 78 7.20 0.16 -17.38
N MET A 79 5.87 0.10 -17.42
CA MET A 79 5.09 0.57 -18.55
C MET A 79 5.02 2.10 -18.60
N ASP A 80 4.84 2.64 -19.80
CA ASP A 80 4.49 4.04 -19.98
C ASP A 80 3.13 4.33 -19.32
N GLY A 81 3.06 5.43 -18.58
CA GLY A 81 1.88 5.78 -17.76
C GLY A 81 1.79 5.05 -16.41
N LYS A 82 2.57 3.98 -16.21
CA LYS A 82 2.64 3.19 -14.96
C LYS A 82 1.30 2.64 -14.46
N CYS A 83 0.34 2.44 -15.36
CA CYS A 83 -0.97 1.89 -15.06
C CYS A 83 -1.32 0.77 -16.05
N LYS A 84 -1.97 -0.28 -15.55
CA LYS A 84 -2.45 -1.43 -16.32
C LYS A 84 -3.93 -1.64 -16.04
N GLU A 85 -4.75 -1.51 -17.07
CA GLU A 85 -6.14 -1.91 -17.00
C GLU A 85 -6.27 -3.41 -17.32
N ARG A 86 -7.10 -4.10 -16.53
CA ARG A 86 -7.55 -5.48 -16.72
C ARG A 86 -9.06 -5.44 -16.93
N SER A 87 -9.47 -5.23 -18.17
CA SER A 87 -10.88 -5.15 -18.57
C SER A 87 -11.65 -6.45 -18.35
N ASP A 88 -10.95 -7.58 -18.21
CA ASP A 88 -11.50 -8.89 -17.90
C ASP A 88 -12.06 -8.99 -16.46
N ILE A 89 -11.56 -8.17 -15.54
CA ILE A 89 -11.95 -8.19 -14.12
C ILE A 89 -12.34 -6.80 -13.57
N ASP A 90 -12.47 -5.78 -14.42
CA ASP A 90 -12.75 -4.38 -14.01
C ASP A 90 -11.81 -3.87 -12.92
N VAL A 91 -10.49 -4.05 -13.14
CA VAL A 91 -9.46 -3.55 -12.22
C VAL A 91 -8.40 -2.80 -13.01
N THR A 92 -8.05 -1.60 -12.55
CA THR A 92 -6.85 -0.88 -12.96
C THR A 92 -5.84 -0.92 -11.83
N VAL A 93 -4.60 -1.26 -12.15
CA VAL A 93 -3.47 -1.24 -11.22
C VAL A 93 -2.50 -0.16 -11.66
N CYS A 94 -2.15 0.76 -10.77
CA CYS A 94 -1.20 1.82 -11.02
C CYS A 94 -0.02 1.74 -10.04
N CYS A 95 1.13 2.25 -10.49
CA CYS A 95 2.38 2.25 -9.73
C CYS A 95 3.06 3.62 -9.78
N CYS A 96 3.64 4.04 -8.66
CA CYS A 96 4.41 5.27 -8.58
C CYS A 96 5.52 5.16 -7.52
N THR A 97 6.43 6.14 -7.48
CA THR A 97 7.68 6.08 -6.70
C THR A 97 7.96 7.34 -5.89
N SER A 98 6.96 8.21 -5.74
CA SER A 98 7.05 9.46 -4.98
C SER A 98 6.19 9.38 -3.73
N ASP A 99 6.47 10.17 -2.71
CA ASP A 99 5.69 10.14 -1.48
C ASP A 99 4.20 10.40 -1.74
N LEU A 100 3.35 9.55 -1.17
CA LEU A 100 1.89 9.68 -1.11
C LEU A 100 1.22 9.82 -2.50
N CYS A 101 1.75 9.11 -3.51
CA CYS A 101 1.31 9.21 -4.89
C CYS A 101 0.22 8.22 -5.31
N ASN A 102 0.01 7.15 -4.53
CA ASN A 102 -0.84 6.00 -4.88
C ASN A 102 -2.27 6.13 -4.33
N LEU A 103 -2.84 7.32 -4.41
CA LEU A 103 -4.24 7.50 -4.07
C LEU A 103 -4.80 8.72 -4.79
N GLN A 104 -5.96 8.52 -5.41
CA GLN A 104 -6.73 9.60 -6.02
C GLN A 104 -7.12 10.66 -4.98
N ASP A 105 -7.11 11.94 -5.39
CA ASP A 105 -7.29 13.08 -4.48
C ASP A 105 -8.58 13.00 -3.65
N ASP A 106 -9.67 12.50 -4.24
CA ASP A 106 -10.98 12.37 -3.58
C ASP A 106 -11.03 11.29 -2.48
N LEU A 107 -10.03 10.41 -2.42
CA LEU A 107 -9.95 9.31 -1.46
C LEU A 107 -8.96 9.58 -0.33
N LYS A 108 -8.19 10.68 -0.44
CA LYS A 108 -7.16 11.00 0.54
C LYS A 108 -7.81 11.30 1.90
N PRO A 109 -7.29 10.74 3.00
CA PRO A 109 -7.71 11.14 4.33
C PRO A 109 -7.59 12.65 4.48
N THR A 110 -8.61 13.27 5.07
CA THR A 110 -8.52 14.69 5.45
C THR A 110 -7.38 14.82 6.45
N PRO A 111 -6.43 15.77 6.29
CA PRO A 111 -5.36 15.96 7.25
C PRO A 111 -5.97 16.19 8.64
N GLU A 112 -5.63 15.35 9.61
CA GLU A 112 -5.95 15.64 11.01
C GLU A 112 -5.19 16.92 11.37
N THR A 113 -5.91 18.03 11.54
CA THR A 113 -5.35 19.26 12.09
C THR A 113 -4.73 18.88 13.44
N PRO A 114 -3.43 19.16 13.69
CA PRO A 114 -2.83 18.81 14.98
C PRO A 114 -3.62 19.54 16.07
N GLU A 115 -4.24 18.77 16.96
CA GLU A 115 -4.84 19.30 18.18
C GLU A 115 -3.72 20.00 18.97
N VAL A 116 -3.70 21.32 18.88
CA VAL A 116 -2.85 22.16 19.73
C VAL A 116 -3.38 22.00 21.14
N ASP A 117 -2.59 21.27 21.93
CA ASP A 117 -2.71 21.05 23.36
C ASP A 117 -3.26 22.28 24.10
N GLY A 118 -4.51 22.14 24.55
CA GLY A 118 -5.34 23.22 25.07
C GLY A 118 -6.28 22.71 26.14
N SER A 119 -5.71 22.10 27.18
CA SER A 119 -6.25 21.91 28.55
C SER A 119 -7.72 22.32 28.75
N THR A 120 -8.62 21.34 28.85
CA THR A 120 -9.76 21.40 29.76
C THR A 120 -10.25 19.98 30.06
N ASP A 121 -10.10 19.60 31.32
CA ASP A 121 -10.57 18.34 31.88
C ASP A 121 -12.09 18.18 31.71
N PHE A 122 -12.53 17.10 31.05
CA PHE A 122 -13.86 16.53 31.27
C PHE A 122 -13.80 15.00 31.27
N GLU A 123 -13.87 14.49 32.50
CA GLU A 123 -14.42 13.23 32.97
C GLU A 123 -14.78 12.12 31.96
N GLN A 124 -14.06 11.02 32.18
CA GLN A 124 -14.40 9.61 32.01
C GLN A 124 -15.90 9.30 31.78
N ASN A 125 -16.20 8.71 30.62
CA ASN A 125 -17.13 7.58 30.56
C ASN A 125 -16.60 6.53 29.59
N SER A 126 -16.10 5.44 30.16
CA SER A 126 -15.66 4.24 29.47
C SER A 126 -16.79 3.66 28.62
N THR A 127 -16.52 3.43 27.34
CA THR A 127 -17.16 2.32 26.64
C THR A 127 -16.06 1.54 25.92
N GLU A 128 -15.53 0.53 26.62
CA GLU A 128 -14.88 -0.61 25.99
C GLU A 128 -15.92 -1.26 25.07
N ILE A 129 -15.82 -1.04 23.76
CA ILE A 129 -16.47 -1.91 22.77
C ILE A 129 -15.38 -2.72 22.08
N LEU A 130 -15.06 -3.80 22.78
CA LEU A 130 -14.59 -5.07 22.27
C LEU A 130 -15.37 -5.48 21.01
N VAL A 131 -14.76 -5.50 19.81
CA VAL A 131 -14.94 -6.62 18.85
C VAL A 131 -13.67 -6.76 17.99
N THR A 132 -12.67 -7.39 18.58
CA THR A 132 -11.65 -8.21 17.93
C THR A 132 -12.32 -9.30 17.07
N SER A 133 -12.77 -8.98 15.85
CA SER A 133 -13.24 -10.01 14.88
C SER A 133 -13.24 -9.60 13.40
N SER A 134 -12.87 -8.36 13.02
CA SER A 134 -13.01 -7.87 11.63
C SER A 134 -11.71 -7.58 10.88
N GLU A 135 -10.55 -7.64 11.54
CA GLU A 135 -9.25 -7.49 10.88
C GLU A 135 -8.86 -8.72 10.04
N SER A 136 -9.33 -9.93 10.41
CA SER A 136 -8.97 -11.15 9.68
C SER A 136 -9.67 -11.21 8.32
N GLU A 137 -10.95 -10.84 8.23
CA GLU A 137 -11.72 -10.94 6.98
C GLU A 137 -11.21 -9.98 5.89
N ILE A 138 -10.67 -8.82 6.27
CA ILE A 138 -10.07 -7.86 5.33
C ILE A 138 -8.67 -8.33 4.89
N LYS A 139 -7.90 -8.94 5.81
CA LYS A 139 -6.60 -9.55 5.50
C LYS A 139 -6.74 -10.77 4.59
N ASP A 140 -7.76 -11.59 4.79
CA ASP A 140 -8.02 -12.78 3.96
C ASP A 140 -8.36 -12.39 2.50
N LYS A 141 -9.14 -11.32 2.30
CA LYS A 141 -9.44 -10.78 0.95
C LYS A 141 -8.17 -10.19 0.28
N PHE A 142 -7.22 -9.72 1.08
CA PHE A 142 -5.92 -9.20 0.61
C PHE A 142 -4.99 -10.31 0.10
N VAL A 143 -5.03 -11.49 0.74
CA VAL A 143 -4.33 -12.69 0.25
C VAL A 143 -4.96 -13.18 -1.05
N GLU A 144 -6.29 -13.24 -1.12
CA GLU A 144 -7.00 -13.74 -2.29
C GLU A 144 -6.79 -12.86 -3.53
N LEU A 145 -6.76 -11.51 -3.42
CA LEU A 145 -6.46 -10.65 -4.57
C LEU A 145 -5.00 -10.79 -5.04
N ASN A 146 -4.06 -10.95 -4.10
CA ASN A 146 -2.64 -11.12 -4.44
C ASN A 146 -2.39 -12.48 -5.12
N GLU A 147 -3.14 -13.52 -4.71
CA GLU A 147 -3.09 -14.86 -5.30
C GLU A 147 -3.84 -14.94 -6.65
N THR A 148 -4.98 -14.27 -6.79
CA THR A 148 -5.78 -14.27 -8.04
C THR A 148 -5.05 -13.52 -9.17
N MET A 149 -4.23 -12.53 -8.84
CA MET A 149 -3.35 -11.86 -9.82
C MET A 149 -2.12 -12.72 -10.21
N GLY A 150 -1.71 -13.64 -9.33
CA GLY A 150 -0.56 -14.55 -9.49
C GLY A 150 -0.90 -15.89 -10.17
N LEU A 151 -2.13 -16.40 -10.07
CA LEU A 151 -2.57 -17.71 -10.61
C LEU A 151 -3.45 -17.58 -11.88
N GLU A 152 -2.84 -17.11 -12.97
CA GLU A 152 -3.25 -17.49 -14.32
C GLU A 152 -1.99 -17.81 -15.13
N ALA A 153 -1.19 -18.73 -14.59
CA ALA A 153 -0.37 -19.63 -15.40
C ALA A 153 -1.08 -20.98 -15.29
N GLU A 154 -1.15 -21.73 -16.40
CA GLU A 154 -1.75 -23.07 -16.49
C GLU A 154 -3.26 -23.17 -16.86
N LEU A 155 -3.67 -22.69 -18.03
CA LEU A 155 -4.71 -23.41 -18.81
C LEU A 155 -4.73 -23.07 -20.31
N ASN A 156 -3.59 -23.17 -21.00
CA ASN A 156 -3.58 -23.35 -22.46
C ASN A 156 -2.27 -23.99 -22.96
N SER A 157 -1.91 -25.13 -22.36
CA SER A 157 -0.85 -26.00 -22.89
C SER A 157 -1.20 -27.47 -22.65
N THR A 158 -2.31 -27.93 -23.23
CA THR A 158 -2.63 -29.38 -23.33
C THR A 158 -3.42 -29.66 -24.60
N ILE A 159 -2.81 -29.41 -25.77
CA ILE A 159 -3.12 -30.17 -27.00
C ILE A 159 -1.79 -30.47 -27.69
N GLY A 160 -1.07 -31.42 -27.11
CA GLY A 160 0.04 -32.14 -27.69
C GLY A 160 -0.09 -33.58 -27.25
N GLY A 161 -0.68 -34.43 -28.09
CA GLY A 161 -0.98 -35.81 -27.78
C GLY A 161 -1.54 -36.56 -28.99
N LEU A 162 -0.63 -37.28 -29.66
CA LEU A 162 -0.73 -38.07 -30.90
C LEU A 162 -0.79 -37.31 -32.23
#